data_AF-A0A2W6BTB1-F1
#
_entry.id   AF-A0A2W6BTB1-F1
#
_cell.length_a   1.000
_cell.length_b   1.000
_cell.length_c   1.000
_cell.angle_alpha   90.00
_cell.angle_beta   90.00
_cell.angle_gamma   90.00
#
_symmetry.space_group_name_H-M   'P 1'
#
loop_
_entity.id
_entity.type
_entity.pdbx_description
1 polymer ?
#
loop_
_entity_poly.entity_id
_entity_poly.type
_entity_poly.pdbx_seq_one_letter_code
_entity_poly.pdbx_strand_id
1 'polypeptide(L)'
;MYDDVVHRTQIYLDDDEVALLIQEAARTGASRSELIRRAVRNQYGADTAERRLAALRASAGTWSDRPGTGADYVEQLRSDLNERLEQVGLQ
;
A
#
# COMPACT_ATOMS: atom_id res chain seq x y z
N MET A 1 -10.21 8.22 17.07
CA MET A 1 -10.22 8.90 15.76
C MET A 1 -9.13 9.96 15.85
N TYR A 2 -7.91 9.64 15.41
CA TYR A 2 -6.85 10.65 15.39
C TYR A 2 -7.03 11.44 14.10
N ASP A 3 -7.41 12.70 14.25
CA ASP A 3 -7.29 13.69 13.19
C ASP A 3 -5.81 13.75 12.84
N ASP A 4 -5.43 13.36 11.63
CA ASP A 4 -4.03 13.29 11.22
C ASP A 4 -3.57 14.75 10.99
N VAL A 5 -3.17 15.42 12.07
CA VAL A 5 -2.84 16.84 12.06
C VAL A 5 -1.64 17.05 11.13
N VAL A 6 -1.89 17.71 10.01
CA VAL A 6 -0.82 18.05 9.05
C VAL A 6 -0.03 19.23 9.61
N HIS A 7 1.21 18.97 10.03
CA HIS A 7 2.14 20.01 10.44
C HIS A 7 2.84 20.66 9.24
N ARG A 8 2.84 21.99 9.18
CA ARG A 8 3.60 22.75 8.16
C ARG A 8 5.03 22.98 8.66
N THR A 9 6.00 22.52 7.89
CA THR A 9 7.43 22.71 8.16
C THR A 9 8.10 23.37 6.96
N GLN A 10 8.99 24.33 7.22
CA GLN A 10 9.87 24.90 6.20
C GLN A 10 11.18 24.10 6.16
N ILE A 11 11.58 23.69 4.96
CA ILE A 11 12.84 23.00 4.70
C ILE A 11 13.63 23.79 3.66
N TYR A 12 14.96 23.76 3.76
CA TYR A 12 15.84 24.29 2.75
C TYR A 12 16.25 23.14 1.84
N LEU A 13 16.21 23.38 0.53
CA LEU A 13 16.64 22.45 -0.50
C LEU A 13 17.56 23.21 -1.44
N ASP A 14 18.57 22.53 -1.99
CA ASP A 14 19.39 23.09 -3.04
C ASP A 14 18.72 22.99 -4.42
N ASP A 15 19.37 23.57 -5.44
CA ASP A 15 18.83 23.63 -6.79
C ASP A 15 18.69 22.23 -7.42
N ASP A 16 19.60 21.30 -7.11
CA ASP A 16 19.59 19.94 -7.63
C ASP A 16 18.44 19.14 -7.02
N GLU A 17 18.22 19.25 -5.72
CA GLU A 17 17.09 18.65 -5.01
C GLU A 17 15.74 19.17 -5.53
N VAL A 18 15.66 20.47 -5.82
CA VAL A 18 14.47 21.07 -6.44
C VAL A 18 14.26 20.54 -7.86
N ALA A 19 15.31 20.41 -8.65
CA ALA A 19 15.23 19.88 -10.01
C ALA A 19 14.72 18.43 -10.02
N LEU A 20 15.20 17.58 -9.11
CA LEU A 20 14.72 16.21 -8.93
C LEU A 20 13.21 16.18 -8.63
N LEU A 21 12.74 17.04 -7.72
CA LEU A 21 11.31 17.12 -7.39
C LEU A 21 10.45 17.61 -8.55
N ILE A 22 10.95 18.52 -9.39
CA ILE A 22 10.25 18.98 -10.60
C ILE A 22 10.11 17.83 -11.61
N GLN A 23 11.21 17.11 -11.87
CA GLN A 23 11.20 15.96 -12.79
C GLN A 23 10.21 14.89 -12.32
N GLU A 24 10.23 14.56 -11.02
CA GLU A 24 9.34 13.57 -10.44
C GLU A 24 7.87 14.00 -10.41
N ALA A 25 7.61 15.31 -10.21
CA ALA A 25 6.27 15.86 -10.32
C ALA A 25 5.73 15.73 -11.75
N ALA A 26 6.56 16.04 -12.76
CA ALA A 26 6.18 15.86 -14.17
C ALA A 26 5.92 14.39 -14.53
N ARG A 27 6.72 13.47 -13.99
CA ARG A 27 6.60 12.03 -14.23
C ARG A 27 5.36 11.40 -13.58
N THR A 28 4.98 11.87 -12.38
CA THR A 28 3.96 11.21 -11.55
C THR A 28 2.65 11.98 -11.42
N GLY A 29 2.63 13.26 -11.79
CA GLY A 29 1.51 14.17 -11.54
C GLY A 29 1.33 14.54 -10.06
N ALA A 30 2.21 14.11 -9.17
CA ALA A 30 2.11 14.40 -7.74
C ALA A 30 2.64 15.80 -7.41
N SER A 31 2.07 16.41 -6.36
CA SER A 31 2.58 17.69 -5.86
C SER A 31 3.92 17.52 -5.15
N ARG A 32 4.72 18.59 -5.12
CA ARG A 32 6.03 18.61 -4.44
C ARG A 32 5.93 18.20 -2.97
N SER A 33 4.91 18.67 -2.25
CA SER A 33 4.67 18.28 -0.86
C SER A 33 4.32 16.79 -0.71
N GLU A 34 3.62 16.20 -1.69
CA GLU A 34 3.33 14.76 -1.67
C GLU A 34 4.59 13.93 -1.94
N LEU A 35 5.44 14.35 -2.87
CA LEU A 35 6.73 13.69 -3.13
C LEU A 35 7.62 13.71 -1.89
N ILE A 36 7.72 14.86 -1.19
CA ILE A 36 8.47 14.97 0.06
C ILE A 36 7.87 14.04 1.13
N ARG A 37 6.54 14.02 1.29
CA ARG A 37 5.90 13.08 2.24
C ARG A 37 6.17 11.62 1.91
N ARG A 38 6.16 11.23 0.62
CA ARG A 38 6.51 9.88 0.19
C ARG A 38 7.95 9.55 0.52
N ALA A 39 8.89 10.43 0.24
CA ALA A 39 10.29 10.25 0.61
C ALA A 39 10.46 10.06 2.12
N VAL A 40 9.81 10.91 2.94
CA VAL A 40 9.82 10.80 4.40
C VAL A 40 9.22 9.47 4.87
N ARG A 41 8.06 9.06 4.34
CA ARG A 41 7.44 7.77 4.69
C ARG A 41 8.25 6.56 4.21
N ASN A 42 8.93 6.66 3.08
CA ASN A 42 9.78 5.58 2.59
C ASN A 42 11.04 5.45 3.45
N GLN A 43 11.61 6.57 3.89
CA GLN A 43 12.85 6.59 4.66
C GLN A 43 12.63 6.32 6.16
N TYR A 44 11.55 6.86 6.72
CA TYR A 44 11.29 6.88 8.17
C TYR A 44 9.93 6.27 8.54
N GLY A 45 9.06 6.00 7.57
CA GLY A 45 7.78 5.37 7.83
C GLY A 45 7.99 3.94 8.30
N ALA A 46 7.22 3.54 9.31
CA ALA A 46 7.28 2.25 9.97
C ALA A 46 6.81 1.07 9.09
N ASP A 47 7.13 1.04 7.80
CA ASP A 47 7.05 -0.18 7.00
C ASP A 47 8.32 -1.02 7.16
N THR A 48 8.82 -1.08 8.39
CA THR A 48 9.93 -1.95 8.73
C THR A 48 9.47 -3.40 8.66
N ALA A 49 10.43 -4.30 8.45
CA ALA A 49 10.18 -5.73 8.55
C ALA A 49 9.43 -6.06 9.85
N GLU A 50 9.65 -5.33 10.95
CA GLU A 50 8.93 -5.53 12.21
C GLU A 50 7.43 -5.25 12.13
N ARG A 51 6.98 -4.20 11.44
CA ARG A 51 5.52 -3.92 11.33
C ARG A 51 4.82 -4.94 10.43
N ARG A 52 5.48 -5.35 9.33
CA ARG A 52 5.00 -6.45 8.48
C ARG A 52 4.96 -7.76 9.24
N LEU A 53 6.00 -8.04 10.03
CA LEU A 53 6.06 -9.22 10.89
C LEU A 53 5.02 -9.18 12.01
N ALA A 54 4.75 -8.00 12.58
CA ALA A 54 3.69 -7.82 13.58
C ALA A 54 2.31 -8.08 12.97
N ALA A 55 2.05 -7.59 11.75
CA ALA A 55 0.81 -7.88 11.03
C ALA A 55 0.67 -9.39 10.70
N LEU A 56 1.75 -10.04 10.26
CA LEU A 56 1.78 -11.49 10.03
C LEU A 56 1.57 -12.30 11.32
N ARG A 57 2.13 -11.86 12.45
CA ARG A 57 1.90 -12.48 13.76
C ARG A 57 0.48 -12.29 14.24
N ALA A 58 -0.10 -11.10 14.04
CA ALA A 58 -1.47 -10.80 14.43
C ALA A 58 -2.51 -11.59 13.60
N SER A 59 -2.20 -11.92 12.35
CA SER A 59 -3.05 -12.76 11.49
C SER A 59 -2.72 -14.26 11.56
N ALA A 60 -1.64 -14.65 12.25
CA ALA A 60 -1.28 -16.04 12.43
C ALA A 60 -2.41 -16.77 13.18
N GLY A 61 -2.91 -17.86 12.59
CA GLY A 61 -3.99 -18.65 13.17
C GLY A 61 -5.39 -18.10 12.92
N THR A 62 -5.58 -17.01 12.17
CA THR A 62 -6.93 -16.56 11.74
C THR A 62 -7.66 -17.62 10.90
N TRP A 63 -6.92 -18.55 10.28
CA TRP A 63 -7.47 -19.66 9.51
C TRP A 63 -7.73 -20.94 10.33
N SER A 64 -7.34 -20.99 11.61
CA SER A 64 -7.34 -22.24 12.40
C SER A 64 -8.73 -22.84 12.58
N ASP A 65 -9.76 -22.00 12.68
CA ASP A 65 -11.14 -22.41 12.91
C ASP A 65 -11.94 -22.57 11.61
N ARG A 66 -11.29 -22.46 10.45
CA ARG A 66 -11.97 -22.64 9.16
C ARG A 66 -11.83 -24.08 8.66
N PRO A 67 -12.93 -24.69 8.19
CA PRO A 67 -12.86 -25.99 7.54
C PRO A 67 -12.16 -25.87 6.18
N GLY A 68 -11.36 -26.87 5.84
CA GLY A 68 -10.65 -26.96 4.57
C GLY A 68 -9.31 -26.22 4.54
N THR A 69 -8.53 -26.53 3.52
CA THR A 69 -7.21 -25.92 3.31
C THR A 69 -7.35 -24.55 2.64
N GLY A 70 -6.27 -23.76 2.69
CA GLY A 70 -6.22 -22.52 1.92
C GLY A 70 -6.35 -22.75 0.41
N ALA A 71 -5.93 -23.92 -0.10
CA ALA A 71 -6.09 -24.28 -1.50
C ALA A 71 -7.58 -24.48 -1.86
N ASP A 72 -8.33 -25.18 -1.00
CA ASP A 72 -9.77 -25.40 -1.20
C ASP A 72 -10.55 -24.08 -1.22
N TYR A 73 -10.15 -23.13 -0.37
CA TYR A 73 -10.74 -21.80 -0.35
C TYR A 73 -10.45 -20.98 -1.61
N VAL A 74 -9.20 -21.01 -2.09
CA VAL A 74 -8.82 -20.32 -3.33
C VAL A 74 -9.55 -20.92 -4.53
N GLU A 75 -9.73 -22.24 -4.56
CA GLU A 75 -10.46 -22.92 -5.62
C GLU A 75 -11.94 -22.53 -5.64
N GLN A 76 -12.60 -22.47 -4.47
CA GLN A 76 -13.98 -21.97 -4.36
C GLN A 76 -14.10 -20.53 -4.85
N LEU A 77 -13.16 -19.66 -4.48
CA LEU A 77 -13.17 -18.25 -4.89
C LEU A 77 -12.97 -18.11 -6.41
N ARG A 78 -12.15 -18.96 -7.02
CA ARG A 78 -11.94 -18.98 -8.47
C ARG A 78 -13.14 -19.50 -9.23
N SER A 79 -13.83 -20.52 -8.72
CA SER A 79 -15.09 -21.01 -9.29
C SER A 79 -16.12 -19.88 -9.33
N ASP A 80 -16.37 -19.21 -8.21
CA ASP A 80 -17.30 -18.08 -8.12
C ASP A 80 -16.90 -16.92 -9.06
N LEU A 81 -15.60 -16.62 -9.15
CA LEU A 81 -15.11 -15.60 -10.07
C LEU A 81 -15.35 -15.99 -11.54
N ASN A 82 -15.04 -17.23 -11.93
CA ASN A 82 -15.24 -17.71 -13.29
C ASN A 82 -16.73 -17.66 -13.68
N GLU A 83 -17.62 -18.13 -12.80
CA GLU A 83 -19.07 -18.07 -13.01
C GLU A 83 -19.55 -16.61 -13.24
N ARG A 84 -19.00 -15.66 -12.48
CA ARG A 84 -19.31 -14.24 -12.66
C ARG A 84 -18.74 -13.66 -13.95
N LEU A 85 -17.58 -14.12 -14.39
CA LEU A 85 -16.95 -13.69 -15.65
C LEU A 85 -17.72 -14.23 -16.87
N GLU A 86 -18.25 -15.46 -16.79
CA GLU A 86 -19.15 -16.03 -17.80
C GLU A 86 -20.44 -15.22 -17.94
N GLN A 87 -21.05 -14.80 -16.81
CA GLN A 87 -22.27 -13.98 -16.81
C GLN A 87 -22.09 -12.62 -17.50
N VAL A 88 -20.87 -12.08 -17.54
CA VAL A 88 -20.55 -10.80 -18.20
C VAL A 88 -19.88 -10.97 -19.57
N GLY A 89 -19.79 -12.21 -20.08
CA GLY A 89 -19.30 -12.51 -21.43
C GLY A 89 -17.79 -12.28 -21.62
N LEU A 90 -16.99 -12.44 -20.56
CA LEU A 90 -15.55 -12.20 -20.56
C LEU A 90 -14.71 -13.50 -20.50
N GLN A 91 -15.29 -14.67 -20.81
CA GLN A 91 -14.58 -15.95 -20.94
C GLN A 91 -14.82 -16.61 -22.30
#